data_AF-A0A0C2Z694-F1
#
_entry.id   AF-A0A0C2Z694-F1
#
_cell.length_a   1.000
_cell.length_b   1.000
_cell.length_c   1.000
_cell.angle_alpha   90.00
_cell.angle_beta   90.00
_cell.angle_gamma   90.00
#
_symmetry.space_group_name_H-M   'P 1'
#
loop_
_entity.id
_entity.type
_entity.pdbx_description
1 polymer ?
#
loop_
_entity_poly.entity_id
_entity_poly.type
_entity_poly.pdbx_seq_one_letter_code
_entity_poly.pdbx_strand_id
1 'polypeptide(L)'
;MSSNPSQKRRLAVVTPRKASYKDLSVYHTRDYLDAILYSGNPGKTEGEAEPNAEFGLEDDCPYFLGLSEYVQMVAGATLTAVSALQQNLSEIAICWDGGRHHARKSQASGFCYVADCILAILALKRAPIPVASSSGGLPIPIQKPRIMYLDLDLHFSDAVSEAFYSPISSSSPQILTLSIHHTAPGFFPISERAKLPDVSSPDFDPLTLSIPLHPGASNATYAKIWPLVERVRDTFRPDFIVVQCGVDALAGDPCSTFNWSLGGDEGSLGGCIQKIVDQWAGKKLLLGGGGYNSPNAARAWAYLTSISTGNPISLETEIPDHVGFPLYGPSFTLDVPAGNMTDHNTEEYLTSVKQCFDNVIISLEQRMTASH
;
A
#
# COMPACT_ATOMS: atom_id res chain seq x y z
N MET A 1 23.06 32.38 -23.01
CA MET A 1 22.05 32.13 -21.95
C MET A 1 22.61 31.07 -21.03
N SER A 2 22.95 31.46 -19.80
CA SER A 2 23.63 30.64 -18.81
C SER A 2 22.76 29.44 -18.41
N SER A 3 23.23 28.22 -18.70
CA SER A 3 22.65 26.98 -18.18
C SER A 3 22.83 26.92 -16.66
N ASN A 4 21.73 26.96 -15.93
CA ASN A 4 21.71 26.93 -14.47
C ASN A 4 22.15 25.52 -13.96
N PRO A 5 23.25 25.36 -13.19
CA PRO A 5 23.82 24.05 -12.85
C PRO A 5 23.12 23.26 -11.73
N SER A 6 21.87 23.56 -11.33
CA SER A 6 21.30 23.01 -10.07
C SER A 6 19.89 22.40 -10.17
N GLN A 7 19.45 21.93 -11.33
CA GLN A 7 18.30 21.01 -11.36
C GLN A 7 18.83 19.58 -11.15
N LYS A 8 19.14 19.22 -9.90
CA LYS A 8 19.31 17.79 -9.53
C LYS A 8 18.11 17.04 -10.10
N ARG A 9 18.34 15.96 -10.85
CA ARG A 9 17.25 15.09 -11.31
C ARG A 9 16.45 14.69 -10.07
N ARG A 10 15.19 15.13 -10.00
CA ARG A 10 14.30 14.86 -8.86
C ARG A 10 13.73 13.43 -8.87
N LEU A 11 13.99 12.70 -9.96
CA LEU A 11 13.59 11.31 -10.16
C LEU A 11 14.78 10.52 -10.71
N ALA A 12 15.07 9.37 -10.10
CA ALA A 12 16.07 8.41 -10.56
C ALA A 12 15.35 7.11 -10.92
N VAL A 13 15.41 6.71 -12.19
CA VAL A 13 14.88 5.43 -12.64
C VAL A 13 15.91 4.34 -12.36
N VAL A 14 15.50 3.32 -11.61
CA VAL A 14 16.35 2.20 -11.22
C VAL A 14 15.80 0.93 -11.86
N THR A 15 16.64 0.20 -12.59
CA THR A 15 16.25 -1.10 -13.14
C THR A 15 16.10 -2.10 -11.98
N PRO A 16 14.94 -2.77 -11.86
CA PRO A 16 14.73 -3.74 -10.79
C PRO A 16 15.55 -5.01 -11.03
N ARG A 17 16.00 -5.63 -9.93
CA ARG A 17 16.52 -7.01 -9.98
C ARG A 17 15.37 -8.01 -9.87
N LYS A 18 15.52 -9.21 -10.43
CA LYS A 18 14.62 -10.33 -10.10
C LYS A 18 14.81 -10.76 -8.64
N ALA A 19 13.71 -10.99 -7.93
CA ALA A 19 13.75 -11.63 -6.63
C ALA A 19 14.24 -13.08 -6.78
N SER A 20 15.24 -13.45 -5.99
CA SER A 20 15.69 -14.84 -5.90
C SER A 20 14.70 -15.68 -5.11
N TYR A 21 14.76 -16.99 -5.25
CA TYR A 21 14.01 -17.92 -4.40
C TYR A 21 14.20 -17.59 -2.90
N LYS A 22 15.44 -17.29 -2.50
CA LYS A 22 15.77 -16.90 -1.12
C LYS A 22 15.07 -15.61 -0.67
N ASP A 23 14.93 -14.62 -1.55
CA ASP A 23 14.19 -13.39 -1.22
C ASP A 23 12.72 -13.72 -0.96
N LEU A 24 12.11 -14.55 -1.81
CA LEU A 24 10.71 -14.94 -1.71
C LEU A 24 10.43 -15.82 -0.48
N SER A 25 11.34 -16.74 -0.15
CA SER A 25 11.25 -17.63 1.02
C SER A 25 11.36 -16.92 2.37
N VAL A 26 11.59 -15.59 2.39
CA VAL A 26 11.52 -14.81 3.64
C VAL A 26 10.10 -14.83 4.23
N TYR A 27 9.08 -14.96 3.37
CA TYR A 27 7.69 -15.05 3.80
C TYR A 27 7.03 -16.34 3.29
N HIS A 28 7.13 -16.61 1.99
CA HIS A 28 6.38 -17.69 1.36
C HIS A 28 6.92 -19.08 1.71
N THR A 29 6.03 -20.06 1.77
CA THR A 29 6.41 -21.46 1.99
C THR A 29 7.08 -22.05 0.75
N ARG A 30 7.94 -23.04 1.00
CA ARG A 30 8.69 -23.74 -0.05
C ARG A 30 7.75 -24.35 -1.10
N ASP A 31 6.74 -25.09 -0.66
CA ASP A 31 5.85 -25.84 -1.56
C ASP A 31 5.03 -24.89 -2.46
N TYR A 32 4.59 -23.75 -1.91
CA TYR A 32 3.93 -22.70 -2.68
C TYR A 32 4.86 -22.07 -3.73
N LEU A 33 6.10 -21.75 -3.35
CA LEU A 33 7.09 -21.21 -4.28
C LEU A 33 7.44 -22.20 -5.38
N ASP A 34 7.57 -23.49 -5.04
CA ASP A 34 7.84 -24.53 -6.01
C ASP A 34 6.69 -24.63 -7.03
N ALA A 35 5.44 -24.46 -6.58
CA ALA A 35 4.27 -24.40 -7.45
C ALA A 35 4.28 -23.18 -8.38
N ILE A 36 4.39 -21.95 -7.87
CA ILE A 36 4.27 -20.76 -8.73
C ILE A 36 5.48 -20.52 -9.64
N LEU A 37 6.67 -21.02 -9.26
CA LEU A 37 7.90 -20.79 -10.03
C LEU A 37 8.19 -21.90 -11.03
N TYR A 38 7.77 -23.15 -10.78
CA TYR A 38 8.19 -24.30 -11.59
C TYR A 38 7.03 -25.13 -12.17
N SER A 39 5.76 -24.89 -11.83
CA SER A 39 4.63 -25.65 -12.41
C SER A 39 4.41 -25.36 -13.90
N GLY A 40 4.90 -24.22 -14.38
CA GLY A 40 5.05 -23.92 -15.81
C GLY A 40 6.29 -24.61 -16.36
N ASN A 41 6.25 -25.93 -16.54
CA ASN A 41 7.34 -26.66 -17.20
C ASN A 41 7.59 -26.06 -18.61
N PRO A 42 8.87 -25.86 -19.03
CA PRO A 42 9.20 -25.46 -20.39
C PRO A 42 8.81 -26.61 -21.34
N GLY A 43 7.58 -26.59 -21.82
CA GLY A 43 6.98 -27.67 -22.62
C GLY A 43 5.48 -27.81 -22.45
N LYS A 44 4.87 -27.21 -21.42
CA LYS A 44 3.42 -27.12 -21.29
C LYS A 44 2.90 -25.87 -22.02
N THR A 45 1.94 -26.03 -22.93
CA THR A 45 1.30 -24.88 -23.59
C THR A 45 0.37 -24.13 -22.63
N GLU A 46 0.00 -22.90 -22.98
CA GLU A 46 -1.04 -22.14 -22.26
C GLU A 46 -2.28 -23.04 -22.00
N GLY A 47 -2.72 -23.12 -20.75
CA GLY A 47 -3.90 -23.91 -20.35
C GLY A 47 -3.64 -25.37 -19.92
N GLU A 48 -2.39 -25.86 -19.89
CA GLU A 48 -2.07 -27.24 -19.45
C GLU A 48 -1.59 -27.36 -17.98
N ALA A 49 -1.50 -26.23 -17.26
CA ALA A 49 -1.28 -26.23 -15.82
C ALA A 49 -2.63 -26.42 -15.14
N GLU A 50 -2.82 -27.58 -14.50
CA GLU A 50 -4.03 -27.87 -13.74
C GLU A 50 -4.20 -26.86 -12.60
N PRO A 51 -5.41 -26.31 -12.39
CA PRO A 51 -5.72 -25.47 -11.24
C PRO A 51 -5.27 -26.13 -9.94
N ASN A 52 -4.76 -25.31 -9.02
CA ASN A 52 -4.33 -25.81 -7.71
C ASN A 52 -4.98 -24.98 -6.60
N ALA A 53 -6.16 -25.43 -6.18
CA ALA A 53 -6.95 -24.84 -5.10
C ALA A 53 -6.17 -24.73 -3.77
N GLU A 54 -5.26 -25.68 -3.47
CA GLU A 54 -4.47 -25.65 -2.23
C GLU A 54 -3.61 -24.39 -2.15
N PHE A 55 -3.08 -23.95 -3.29
CA PHE A 55 -2.25 -22.76 -3.43
C PHE A 55 -3.02 -21.54 -3.97
N GLY A 56 -4.34 -21.64 -4.10
CA GLY A 56 -5.17 -20.57 -4.66
C GLY A 56 -4.85 -20.24 -6.12
N LEU A 57 -4.31 -21.18 -6.90
CA LEU A 57 -3.95 -20.99 -8.30
C LEU A 57 -5.09 -21.46 -9.20
N GLU A 58 -6.23 -20.79 -9.07
CA GLU A 58 -7.48 -21.06 -9.76
C GLU A 58 -8.27 -19.76 -9.92
N ASP A 59 -9.31 -19.76 -10.77
CA ASP A 59 -10.26 -18.66 -10.95
C ASP A 59 -9.64 -17.24 -11.07
N ASP A 60 -9.56 -16.50 -9.96
CA ASP A 60 -9.02 -15.13 -9.89
C ASP A 60 -7.50 -15.09 -10.00
N CYS A 61 -6.81 -16.20 -9.74
CA CYS A 61 -5.37 -16.34 -9.80
C CYS A 61 -4.94 -17.48 -10.76
N PRO A 62 -5.27 -17.40 -12.06
CA PRO A 62 -4.96 -18.47 -13.01
C PRO A 62 -3.46 -18.55 -13.32
N TYR A 63 -3.01 -19.73 -13.73
CA TYR A 63 -1.69 -19.83 -14.37
C TYR A 63 -1.67 -19.08 -15.70
N PHE A 64 -0.59 -18.34 -15.95
CA PHE A 64 -0.34 -17.68 -17.23
C PHE A 64 1.13 -17.80 -17.64
N LEU A 65 1.40 -17.66 -18.94
CA LEU A 65 2.76 -17.70 -19.47
C LEU A 65 3.57 -16.52 -18.89
N GLY A 66 4.68 -16.84 -18.22
CA GLY A 66 5.52 -15.85 -17.55
C GLY A 66 5.15 -15.57 -16.10
N LEU A 67 4.24 -16.34 -15.48
CA LEU A 67 3.89 -16.19 -14.06
C LEU A 67 5.12 -16.17 -13.14
N SER A 68 6.09 -17.07 -13.36
CA SER A 68 7.32 -17.11 -12.55
C SER A 68 8.15 -15.83 -12.68
N GLU A 69 8.28 -15.30 -13.89
CA GLU A 69 8.96 -14.03 -14.14
C GLU A 69 8.19 -12.85 -13.54
N TYR A 70 6.87 -12.82 -13.67
CA TYR A 70 6.01 -11.82 -13.03
C TYR A 70 6.21 -11.80 -11.51
N VAL A 71 6.11 -12.96 -10.85
CA VAL A 71 6.32 -13.10 -9.39
C VAL A 71 7.69 -12.58 -8.98
N GLN A 72 8.74 -12.99 -9.70
CA GLN A 72 10.10 -12.57 -9.40
C GLN A 72 10.33 -11.08 -9.65
N MET A 73 9.74 -10.51 -10.70
CA MET A 73 9.91 -9.11 -11.07
C MET A 73 9.14 -8.17 -10.14
N VAL A 74 7.90 -8.49 -9.77
CA VAL A 74 7.10 -7.68 -8.84
C VAL A 74 7.79 -7.60 -7.47
N ALA A 75 8.11 -8.75 -6.87
CA ALA A 75 8.82 -8.76 -5.59
C ALA A 75 10.22 -8.13 -5.69
N GLY A 76 10.91 -8.37 -6.79
CA GLY A 76 12.25 -7.86 -7.04
C GLY A 76 12.29 -6.33 -7.19
N ALA A 77 11.30 -5.75 -7.86
CA ALA A 77 11.14 -4.31 -8.01
C ALA A 77 10.85 -3.64 -6.66
N THR A 78 9.91 -4.17 -5.90
CA THR A 78 9.60 -3.68 -4.55
C THR A 78 10.82 -3.76 -3.62
N LEU A 79 11.57 -4.88 -3.64
CA LEU A 79 12.80 -5.01 -2.85
C LEU A 79 13.94 -4.10 -3.33
N THR A 80 13.98 -3.77 -4.63
CA THR A 80 14.93 -2.79 -5.17
C THR A 80 14.61 -1.39 -4.64
N ALA A 81 13.32 -1.00 -4.63
CA ALA A 81 12.86 0.26 -4.04
C ALA A 81 13.18 0.34 -2.54
N VAL A 82 12.94 -0.73 -1.78
CA VAL A 82 13.34 -0.84 -0.37
C VAL A 82 14.85 -0.65 -0.20
N SER A 83 15.66 -1.27 -1.07
CA SER A 83 17.12 -1.13 -1.00
C SER A 83 17.57 0.32 -1.19
N ALA A 84 16.94 1.07 -2.09
CA ALA A 84 17.22 2.49 -2.28
C ALA A 84 16.95 3.31 -1.01
N LEU A 85 15.84 3.02 -0.30
CA LEU A 85 15.53 3.66 0.97
C LEU A 85 16.55 3.29 2.05
N GLN A 86 16.88 2.01 2.20
CA GLN A 86 17.84 1.51 3.20
C GLN A 86 19.25 2.09 3.01
N GLN A 87 19.67 2.28 1.76
CA GLN A 87 20.96 2.84 1.39
C GLN A 87 21.00 4.37 1.43
N ASN A 88 19.91 5.04 1.85
CA ASN A 88 19.78 6.50 1.83
C ASN A 88 20.00 7.12 0.44
N LEU A 89 19.64 6.39 -0.62
CA LEU A 89 19.71 6.90 -2.00
C LEU A 89 18.52 7.82 -2.32
N SER A 90 17.40 7.62 -1.62
CA SER A 90 16.21 8.48 -1.71
C SER A 90 15.43 8.50 -0.40
N GLU A 91 14.63 9.57 -0.23
CA GLU A 91 13.64 9.68 0.85
C GLU A 91 12.29 9.05 0.47
N ILE A 92 12.03 8.95 -0.83
CA ILE A 92 10.83 8.35 -1.42
C ILE A 92 11.30 7.34 -2.47
N ALA A 93 10.72 6.15 -2.46
CA ALA A 93 10.86 5.15 -3.51
C ALA A 93 9.47 4.74 -4.00
N ILE A 94 9.34 4.45 -5.28
CA ILE A 94 8.06 4.19 -5.94
C ILE A 94 8.16 2.87 -6.70
N CYS A 95 7.15 2.01 -6.57
CA CYS A 95 7.00 0.78 -7.32
C CYS A 95 5.51 0.53 -7.64
N TRP A 96 5.01 1.14 -8.71
CA TRP A 96 3.59 1.05 -9.10
C TRP A 96 3.15 -0.37 -9.50
N ASP A 97 4.05 -1.23 -9.96
CA ASP A 97 3.74 -2.64 -10.22
C ASP A 97 3.70 -3.50 -8.95
N GLY A 98 4.08 -2.95 -7.79
CA GLY A 98 3.95 -3.60 -6.49
C GLY A 98 2.56 -3.43 -5.86
N GLY A 99 2.43 -3.76 -4.58
CA GLY A 99 1.18 -3.52 -3.83
C GLY A 99 0.25 -4.72 -3.76
N ARG A 100 0.77 -5.95 -3.93
CA ARG A 100 -0.01 -7.20 -3.94
C ARG A 100 -0.36 -7.64 -2.52
N HIS A 101 -1.36 -6.98 -1.96
CA HIS A 101 -1.71 -7.08 -0.54
C HIS A 101 -2.58 -8.29 -0.13
N HIS A 102 -3.05 -9.10 -1.10
CA HIS A 102 -3.87 -10.30 -0.84
C HIS A 102 -3.07 -11.61 -0.87
N ALA A 103 -1.82 -11.59 -1.32
CA ALA A 103 -0.99 -12.79 -1.39
C ALA A 103 -0.66 -13.31 0.03
N ARG A 104 -1.12 -14.52 0.34
CA ARG A 104 -0.90 -15.17 1.63
C ARG A 104 0.42 -15.94 1.64
N LYS A 105 0.78 -16.48 2.81
CA LYS A 105 2.03 -17.21 3.01
C LYS A 105 2.20 -18.40 2.07
N SER A 106 1.11 -19.11 1.79
CA SER A 106 1.10 -20.31 0.95
C SER A 106 0.04 -20.28 -0.14
N GLN A 107 -0.60 -19.13 -0.41
CA GLN A 107 -1.73 -19.06 -1.33
C GLN A 107 -1.73 -17.74 -2.10
N ALA A 108 -2.01 -17.82 -3.40
CA ALA A 108 -2.44 -16.69 -4.20
C ALA A 108 -3.90 -16.36 -3.87
N SER A 109 -4.28 -15.09 -4.01
CA SER A 109 -5.65 -14.63 -3.81
C SER A 109 -5.82 -13.23 -4.38
N GLY A 110 -6.98 -12.88 -4.94
CA GLY A 110 -7.29 -11.50 -5.36
C GLY A 110 -6.26 -10.94 -6.33
N PHE A 111 -5.92 -11.71 -7.37
CA PHE A 111 -4.88 -11.39 -8.37
C PHE A 111 -3.44 -11.30 -7.82
N CYS A 112 -3.23 -11.59 -6.52
CA CYS A 112 -1.94 -11.46 -5.85
C CYS A 112 -1.26 -12.82 -5.67
N TYR A 113 -0.18 -13.05 -6.42
CA TYR A 113 0.62 -14.28 -6.35
C TYR A 113 1.84 -14.16 -5.43
N VAL A 114 2.28 -12.95 -5.13
CA VAL A 114 3.49 -12.70 -4.32
C VAL A 114 3.25 -11.56 -3.36
N ALA A 115 3.63 -11.74 -2.11
CA ALA A 115 3.38 -10.79 -1.02
C ALA A 115 4.47 -9.71 -0.96
N ASP A 116 4.63 -8.94 -2.03
CA ASP A 116 5.70 -7.94 -2.12
C ASP A 116 5.59 -6.86 -1.04
N CYS A 117 4.38 -6.48 -0.61
CA CYS A 117 4.14 -5.60 0.54
C CYS A 117 4.77 -6.16 1.83
N ILE A 118 4.54 -7.45 2.11
CA ILE A 118 5.02 -8.11 3.33
C ILE A 118 6.53 -8.27 3.27
N LEU A 119 7.07 -8.67 2.11
CA LEU A 119 8.52 -8.75 1.88
C LEU A 119 9.20 -7.37 2.08
N ALA A 120 8.56 -6.29 1.62
CA ALA A 120 9.06 -4.93 1.82
C ALA A 120 9.13 -4.56 3.30
N ILE A 121 8.05 -4.78 4.04
CA ILE A 121 7.98 -4.50 5.48
C ILE A 121 9.02 -5.32 6.25
N LEU A 122 9.15 -6.63 5.94
CA LEU A 122 10.15 -7.51 6.58
C LEU A 122 11.59 -7.08 6.28
N ALA A 123 11.87 -6.58 5.08
CA ALA A 123 13.17 -6.03 4.72
C ALA A 123 13.43 -4.71 5.47
N LEU A 124 12.47 -3.78 5.46
CA LEU A 124 12.58 -2.49 6.18
C LEU A 124 12.72 -2.67 7.70
N LYS A 125 12.05 -3.66 8.29
CA LYS A 125 12.18 -4.04 9.72
C LYS A 125 13.63 -4.31 10.14
N ARG A 126 14.47 -4.74 9.21
CA ARG A 126 15.89 -5.07 9.43
C ARG A 126 16.83 -3.91 9.05
N ALA A 127 16.31 -2.78 8.60
CA ALA A 127 17.10 -1.62 8.22
C ALA A 127 17.80 -1.01 9.47
N PRO A 128 19.09 -0.71 9.42
CA PRO A 128 19.76 0.01 10.49
C PRO A 128 19.32 1.49 10.47
N ILE A 129 18.86 2.01 11.61
CA ILE A 129 18.66 3.46 11.79
C ILE A 129 19.85 4.00 12.60
N PRO A 130 20.69 4.88 12.01
CA PRO A 130 21.74 5.56 12.74
C PRO A 130 21.11 6.50 13.78
N VAL A 131 21.40 6.29 15.06
CA VAL A 131 21.04 7.26 16.11
C VAL A 131 22.11 8.36 16.11
N ALA A 132 21.68 9.63 16.10
CA ALA A 132 22.61 10.75 16.20
C ALA A 132 23.42 10.64 17.51
N SER A 133 24.72 10.42 17.42
CA SER A 133 25.61 10.40 18.59
C SER A 133 25.86 11.83 19.05
N SER A 134 25.39 12.17 20.25
CA SER A 134 25.71 13.42 20.94
C SER A 134 26.90 13.29 21.89
N SER A 135 27.60 12.16 21.93
CA SER A 135 28.75 11.96 22.84
C SER A 135 29.76 10.94 22.30
N GLY A 136 31.03 11.36 22.29
CA GLY A 136 32.13 10.66 21.63
C GLY A 136 32.35 9.21 22.06
N GLY A 137 32.68 8.37 21.07
CA GLY A 137 33.47 7.14 21.22
C GLY A 137 32.73 5.85 21.58
N LEU A 138 31.47 5.89 21.99
CA LEU A 138 30.70 4.67 22.29
C LEU A 138 29.94 4.14 21.04
N PRO A 139 29.73 2.81 20.92
CA PRO A 139 28.89 2.24 19.87
C PRO A 139 27.49 2.85 19.91
N ILE A 140 27.05 3.40 18.79
CA ILE A 140 25.70 3.96 18.63
C ILE A 140 24.69 2.81 18.76
N PRO A 141 23.72 2.86 19.69
CA PRO A 141 22.66 1.86 19.76
C PRO A 141 21.90 1.85 18.42
N ILE A 142 21.77 0.68 17.80
CA ILE A 142 20.94 0.54 16.59
C ILE A 142 19.48 0.50 17.07
N GLN A 143 18.74 1.58 16.82
CA GLN A 143 17.30 1.58 17.03
C GLN A 143 16.64 0.73 15.94
N LYS A 144 15.74 -0.15 16.36
CA LYS A 144 14.89 -0.92 15.45
C LYS A 144 13.87 0.03 14.79
N PRO A 145 13.75 0.02 13.45
CA PRO A 145 12.79 0.86 12.75
C PRO A 145 11.35 0.46 13.08
N ARG A 146 10.48 1.48 13.10
CA ARG A 146 9.03 1.33 13.06
C ARG A 146 8.52 1.56 11.64
N ILE A 147 7.64 0.69 11.18
CA ILE A 147 7.09 0.66 9.83
C ILE A 147 5.58 0.77 9.92
N MET A 148 5.03 1.83 9.34
CA MET A 148 3.58 1.96 9.15
C MET A 148 3.25 1.54 7.73
N TYR A 149 2.37 0.55 7.59
CA TYR A 149 1.73 0.19 6.33
C TYR A 149 0.36 0.85 6.29
N LEU A 150 0.18 1.82 5.39
CA LEU A 150 -1.09 2.47 5.13
C LEU A 150 -1.64 1.96 3.80
N ASP A 151 -2.83 1.37 3.83
CA ASP A 151 -3.49 0.83 2.66
C ASP A 151 -4.69 1.70 2.26
N LEU A 152 -4.66 2.20 1.03
CA LEU A 152 -5.69 3.08 0.44
C LEU A 152 -6.47 2.38 -0.68
N ASP A 153 -6.23 1.09 -0.91
CA ASP A 153 -7.00 0.26 -1.84
C ASP A 153 -8.47 0.18 -1.40
N LEU A 154 -9.37 -0.03 -2.35
CA LEU A 154 -10.77 -0.30 -2.03
C LEU A 154 -10.93 -1.56 -1.16
N HIS A 155 -10.09 -2.57 -1.38
CA HIS A 155 -10.18 -3.86 -0.73
C HIS A 155 -9.38 -3.89 0.58
N PHE A 156 -9.90 -4.61 1.56
CA PHE A 156 -9.18 -4.78 2.83
C PHE A 156 -7.85 -5.51 2.60
N SER A 157 -6.77 -4.98 3.18
CA SER A 157 -5.42 -5.57 3.16
C SER A 157 -5.28 -6.82 4.05
N ASP A 158 -6.06 -7.85 3.74
CA ASP A 158 -6.23 -9.04 4.56
C ASP A 158 -4.93 -9.79 4.83
N ALA A 159 -4.13 -10.07 3.80
CA ALA A 159 -2.91 -10.84 3.97
C ALA A 159 -1.82 -10.04 4.71
N VAL A 160 -1.69 -8.73 4.44
CA VAL A 160 -0.75 -7.86 5.16
C VAL A 160 -1.16 -7.74 6.63
N SER A 161 -2.45 -7.55 6.90
CA SER A 161 -2.98 -7.50 8.26
C SER A 161 -2.78 -8.83 8.99
N GLU A 162 -3.06 -9.96 8.33
CA GLU A 162 -2.82 -11.30 8.91
C GLU A 162 -1.35 -11.58 9.21
N ALA A 163 -0.44 -11.17 8.33
CA ALA A 163 0.99 -11.44 8.47
C ALA A 163 1.62 -10.74 9.70
N PHE A 164 1.04 -9.62 10.14
CA PHE A 164 1.59 -8.79 11.22
C PHE A 164 0.70 -8.67 12.45
N TYR A 165 -0.51 -9.25 12.40
CA TYR A 165 -1.41 -9.34 13.54
C TYR A 165 -0.77 -10.14 14.68
N SER A 166 -0.66 -9.52 15.86
CA SER A 166 -0.12 -10.13 17.06
C SER A 166 -0.80 -9.54 18.31
N PRO A 167 -1.92 -10.13 18.77
CA PRO A 167 -2.63 -9.64 19.94
C PRO A 167 -1.74 -9.72 21.20
N ILE A 168 -0.83 -10.70 21.24
CA ILE A 168 0.15 -10.87 22.31
C ILE A 168 1.19 -9.74 22.27
N SER A 169 1.42 -9.15 23.45
CA SER A 169 2.40 -8.08 23.64
C SER A 169 3.82 -8.55 23.33
N SER A 170 4.38 -8.06 22.22
CA SER A 170 5.83 -8.06 22.02
C SER A 170 6.43 -6.85 22.73
N SER A 171 7.61 -6.99 23.32
CA SER A 171 8.29 -5.90 24.03
C SER A 171 8.78 -4.76 23.14
N SER A 172 8.56 -4.81 21.82
CA SER A 172 8.96 -3.75 20.88
C SER A 172 8.10 -3.79 19.61
N PRO A 173 6.98 -3.04 19.55
CA PRO A 173 6.13 -2.96 18.39
C PRO A 173 6.85 -2.23 17.26
N GLN A 174 7.05 -2.93 16.15
CA GLN A 174 7.78 -2.41 14.98
C GLN A 174 6.89 -2.18 13.77
N ILE A 175 5.70 -2.75 13.73
CA ILE A 175 4.86 -2.77 12.53
C ILE A 175 3.47 -2.37 12.94
N LEU A 176 2.89 -1.42 12.21
CA LEU A 176 1.49 -1.06 12.30
C LEU A 176 0.89 -1.17 10.90
N THR A 177 -0.24 -1.85 10.77
CA THR A 177 -1.04 -1.88 9.54
C THR A 177 -2.31 -1.06 9.77
N LEU A 178 -2.66 -0.19 8.83
CA LEU A 178 -3.88 0.58 8.83
C LEU A 178 -4.48 0.54 7.43
N SER A 179 -5.68 -0.01 7.29
CA SER A 179 -6.38 -0.14 6.02
C SER A 179 -7.66 0.67 6.03
N ILE A 180 -7.85 1.51 5.00
CA ILE A 180 -9.11 2.23 4.74
C ILE A 180 -9.74 1.57 3.52
N HIS A 181 -10.94 1.00 3.65
CA HIS A 181 -11.47 0.08 2.63
C HIS A 181 -12.99 -0.01 2.70
N HIS A 182 -13.60 -0.63 1.68
CA HIS A 182 -14.99 -1.06 1.76
C HIS A 182 -15.11 -2.43 2.42
N THR A 183 -16.16 -2.63 3.21
CA THR A 183 -16.56 -3.96 3.67
C THR A 183 -18.08 -4.07 3.68
N ALA A 184 -18.57 -5.22 3.20
CA ALA A 184 -19.98 -5.59 3.20
C ALA A 184 -20.10 -7.12 3.08
N PRO A 185 -21.23 -7.72 3.48
CA PRO A 185 -21.47 -9.13 3.22
C PRO A 185 -21.30 -9.46 1.73
N GLY A 186 -20.39 -10.39 1.41
CA GLY A 186 -20.08 -10.80 0.05
C GLY A 186 -19.07 -9.93 -0.70
N PHE A 187 -18.59 -8.82 -0.11
CA PHE A 187 -17.50 -8.02 -0.67
C PHE A 187 -16.14 -8.66 -0.31
N PHE A 188 -15.24 -8.74 -1.28
CA PHE A 188 -13.93 -9.35 -1.11
C PHE A 188 -12.94 -8.37 -0.43
N PRO A 189 -11.98 -8.86 0.38
CA PRO A 189 -11.96 -10.15 1.01
C PRO A 189 -12.88 -10.20 2.24
N ILE A 190 -13.47 -11.36 2.50
CA ILE A 190 -14.27 -11.56 3.70
C ILE A 190 -13.33 -11.77 4.89
N SER A 191 -13.30 -10.80 5.80
CA SER A 191 -12.47 -10.87 7.01
C SER A 191 -13.13 -10.17 8.19
N GLU A 192 -13.11 -10.82 9.35
CA GLU A 192 -13.55 -10.18 10.61
C GLU A 192 -12.68 -8.97 10.97
N ARG A 193 -11.41 -8.94 10.56
CA ARG A 193 -10.49 -7.81 10.77
C ARG A 193 -10.77 -6.62 9.83
N ALA A 194 -11.61 -6.78 8.81
CA ALA A 194 -12.07 -5.67 7.97
C ALA A 194 -13.13 -4.80 8.69
N LYS A 195 -13.76 -5.31 9.75
CA LYS A 195 -14.75 -4.55 10.53
C LYS A 195 -14.05 -3.51 11.39
N LEU A 196 -14.81 -2.52 11.86
CA LEU A 196 -14.31 -1.49 12.76
C LEU A 196 -13.77 -2.15 14.04
N PRO A 197 -12.62 -1.73 14.58
CA PRO A 197 -12.00 -2.39 15.73
C PRO A 197 -12.91 -2.41 16.96
N ASP A 198 -12.88 -3.53 17.68
CA ASP A 198 -13.50 -3.66 19.00
C ASP A 198 -12.41 -3.69 20.08
N VAL A 199 -12.17 -2.54 20.70
CA VAL A 199 -11.16 -2.37 21.76
C VAL A 199 -11.48 -3.20 23.01
N SER A 200 -12.74 -3.64 23.19
CA SER A 200 -13.13 -4.51 24.30
C SER A 200 -12.82 -5.99 24.04
N SER A 201 -12.51 -6.36 22.80
CA SER A 201 -12.17 -7.73 22.44
C SER A 201 -10.83 -8.14 23.05
N PRO A 202 -10.71 -9.35 23.64
CA PRO A 202 -9.42 -9.87 24.12
C PRO A 202 -8.41 -10.10 22.97
N ASP A 203 -8.92 -10.20 21.74
CA ASP A 203 -8.13 -10.40 20.52
C ASP A 203 -7.80 -9.06 19.82
N PHE A 204 -8.11 -7.92 20.45
CA PHE A 204 -7.78 -6.62 19.86
C PHE A 204 -6.28 -6.39 19.80
N ASP A 205 -5.78 -6.06 18.61
CA ASP A 205 -4.42 -5.62 18.39
C ASP A 205 -4.41 -4.14 17.99
N PRO A 206 -3.88 -3.22 18.83
CA PRO A 206 -3.82 -1.80 18.50
C PRO A 206 -2.84 -1.47 17.36
N LEU A 207 -2.14 -2.46 16.79
CA LEU A 207 -1.23 -2.31 15.66
C LEU A 207 -1.81 -2.84 14.34
N THR A 208 -2.99 -3.46 14.35
CA THR A 208 -3.67 -3.93 13.13
C THR A 208 -5.04 -3.29 13.06
N LEU A 209 -5.14 -2.21 12.28
CA LEU A 209 -6.24 -1.28 12.30
C LEU A 209 -7.01 -1.25 10.97
N SER A 210 -8.31 -1.06 11.07
CA SER A 210 -9.26 -1.03 9.97
C SER A 210 -10.17 0.20 10.09
N ILE A 211 -10.34 0.91 9.00
CA ILE A 211 -11.37 1.94 8.83
C ILE A 211 -12.27 1.46 7.69
N PRO A 212 -13.31 0.67 7.99
CA PRO A 212 -14.31 0.34 6.99
C PRO A 212 -15.09 1.60 6.62
N LEU A 213 -15.43 1.72 5.35
CA LEU A 213 -16.32 2.77 4.83
C LEU A 213 -17.46 2.13 4.03
N HIS A 214 -18.59 2.82 4.01
CA HIS A 214 -19.77 2.48 3.22
C HIS A 214 -19.65 2.96 1.77
N PRO A 215 -20.49 2.45 0.85
CA PRO A 215 -20.44 2.84 -0.56
C PRO A 215 -20.55 4.35 -0.76
N GLY A 216 -19.94 4.84 -1.84
CA GLY A 216 -19.91 6.26 -2.19
C GLY A 216 -18.96 7.11 -1.36
N ALA A 217 -18.03 6.49 -0.61
CA ALA A 217 -16.99 7.23 0.09
C ALA A 217 -16.29 8.21 -0.87
N SER A 218 -16.25 9.47 -0.46
CA SER A 218 -15.91 10.64 -1.26
C SER A 218 -14.75 11.40 -0.64
N ASN A 219 -14.26 12.45 -1.30
CA ASN A 219 -13.26 13.35 -0.71
C ASN A 219 -13.71 13.86 0.67
N ALA A 220 -15.00 14.16 0.86
CA ALA A 220 -15.53 14.64 2.13
C ALA A 220 -15.48 13.56 3.23
N THR A 221 -15.70 12.28 2.88
CA THR A 221 -15.52 11.15 3.80
C THR A 221 -14.07 11.07 4.25
N TYR A 222 -13.13 11.05 3.29
CA TYR A 222 -11.70 10.97 3.55
C TYR A 222 -11.20 12.15 4.38
N ALA A 223 -11.66 13.38 4.07
CA ALA A 223 -11.34 14.57 4.85
C ALA A 223 -11.70 14.44 6.34
N LYS A 224 -12.83 13.78 6.66
CA LYS A 224 -13.29 13.59 8.04
C LYS A 224 -12.52 12.51 8.79
N ILE A 225 -12.11 11.44 8.11
CA ILE A 225 -11.36 10.35 8.75
C ILE A 225 -9.84 10.58 8.78
N TRP A 226 -9.30 11.43 7.90
CA TRP A 226 -7.85 11.67 7.80
C TRP A 226 -7.19 12.09 9.13
N PRO A 227 -7.80 12.95 9.96
CA PRO A 227 -7.24 13.27 11.28
C PRO A 227 -7.03 12.04 12.18
N LEU A 228 -7.80 10.96 12.00
CA LEU A 228 -7.61 9.70 12.74
C LEU A 228 -6.33 9.01 12.29
N VAL A 229 -6.11 8.92 10.97
CA VAL A 229 -4.90 8.37 10.34
C VAL A 229 -3.65 9.10 10.85
N GLU A 230 -3.72 10.43 10.90
CA GLU A 230 -2.62 11.27 11.37
C GLU A 230 -2.33 11.10 12.86
N ARG A 231 -3.36 10.97 13.70
CA ARG A 231 -3.17 10.68 15.13
C ARG A 231 -2.58 9.30 15.38
N VAL A 232 -2.98 8.29 14.59
CA VAL A 232 -2.35 6.95 14.63
C VAL A 232 -0.87 7.06 14.28
N ARG A 233 -0.53 7.74 13.17
CA ARG A 233 0.85 8.02 12.77
C ARG A 233 1.63 8.74 13.88
N ASP A 234 1.09 9.79 14.48
CA ASP A 234 1.77 10.59 15.51
C ASP A 234 2.03 9.81 16.80
N THR A 235 1.13 8.89 17.12
CA THR A 235 1.26 7.98 18.25
C THR A 235 2.33 6.92 17.97
N PHE A 236 2.29 6.30 16.79
CA PHE A 236 3.19 5.22 16.41
C PHE A 236 4.60 5.71 16.03
N ARG A 237 4.72 6.93 15.50
CA ARG A 237 5.97 7.58 15.06
C ARG A 237 6.80 6.68 14.13
N PRO A 238 6.31 6.36 12.92
CA PRO A 238 7.02 5.49 11.99
C PRO A 238 8.31 6.13 11.45
N ASP A 239 9.34 5.30 11.25
CA ASP A 239 10.57 5.67 10.54
C ASP A 239 10.45 5.42 9.04
N PHE A 240 9.63 4.42 8.66
CA PHE A 240 9.25 4.12 7.29
C PHE A 240 7.73 4.06 7.16
N ILE A 241 7.22 4.61 6.07
CA ILE A 241 5.81 4.54 5.69
C ILE A 241 5.72 3.83 4.35
N VAL A 242 5.09 2.68 4.33
CA VAL A 242 4.73 1.96 3.11
C VAL A 242 3.28 2.31 2.81
N VAL A 243 3.04 3.01 1.70
CA VAL A 243 1.71 3.38 1.26
C VAL A 243 1.35 2.51 0.07
N GLN A 244 0.30 1.72 0.21
CA GLN A 244 -0.33 1.06 -0.92
C GLN A 244 -1.29 2.08 -1.54
N CYS A 245 -1.06 2.41 -2.81
CA CYS A 245 -1.82 3.41 -3.56
C CYS A 245 -2.69 2.71 -4.61
N GLY A 246 -3.51 1.75 -4.18
CA GLY A 246 -4.61 1.20 -4.96
C GLY A 246 -5.56 2.31 -5.38
N VAL A 247 -6.07 2.20 -6.60
CA VAL A 247 -6.84 3.24 -7.29
C VAL A 247 -8.20 2.74 -7.76
N ASP A 248 -8.58 1.54 -7.34
CA ASP A 248 -9.92 0.95 -7.56
C ASP A 248 -11.02 1.57 -6.70
N ALA A 249 -10.66 2.42 -5.74
CA ALA A 249 -11.56 3.32 -5.03
C ALA A 249 -11.95 4.59 -5.84
N LEU A 250 -11.25 4.88 -6.95
CA LEU A 250 -11.54 6.06 -7.77
C LEU A 250 -12.88 5.93 -8.50
N ALA A 251 -13.53 7.07 -8.72
CA ALA A 251 -14.73 7.14 -9.54
C ALA A 251 -14.46 6.60 -10.96
N GLY A 252 -15.41 5.82 -11.48
CA GLY A 252 -15.32 5.19 -12.80
C GLY A 252 -14.49 3.91 -12.84
N ASP A 253 -14.02 3.40 -11.69
CA ASP A 253 -13.49 2.05 -11.61
C ASP A 253 -14.61 0.98 -11.76
N PRO A 254 -14.36 -0.13 -12.47
CA PRO A 254 -15.28 -1.27 -12.56
C PRO A 254 -15.82 -1.80 -11.23
N CYS A 255 -15.08 -1.68 -10.12
CA CYS A 255 -15.59 -2.04 -8.79
C CYS A 255 -16.79 -1.20 -8.36
N SER A 256 -16.92 0.04 -8.88
CA SER A 256 -18.13 0.88 -8.75
C SER A 256 -18.68 1.00 -7.33
N THR A 257 -17.79 1.08 -6.34
CA THR A 257 -18.14 1.04 -4.91
C THR A 257 -17.93 2.38 -4.22
N PHE A 258 -16.80 3.05 -4.46
CA PHE A 258 -16.48 4.37 -3.93
C PHE A 258 -16.62 5.46 -4.99
N ASN A 259 -16.55 6.72 -4.56
CA ASN A 259 -16.68 7.90 -5.39
C ASN A 259 -15.50 8.86 -5.16
N TRP A 260 -14.30 8.29 -5.03
CA TRP A 260 -13.11 9.07 -4.72
C TRP A 260 -12.56 9.75 -5.97
N SER A 261 -11.97 10.94 -5.80
CA SER A 261 -11.35 11.67 -6.92
C SER A 261 -9.84 11.70 -6.79
N LEU A 262 -9.18 11.88 -7.93
CA LEU A 262 -7.72 11.99 -7.97
C LEU A 262 -7.18 13.29 -7.36
N GLY A 263 -8.02 14.33 -7.26
CA GLY A 263 -7.69 15.75 -7.07
C GLY A 263 -6.55 16.18 -6.12
N GLY A 264 -6.30 17.49 -6.04
CA GLY A 264 -5.37 18.07 -5.06
C GLY A 264 -6.03 18.55 -3.77
N ASP A 265 -7.36 18.55 -3.72
CA ASP A 265 -8.16 19.13 -2.65
C ASP A 265 -8.15 18.26 -1.38
N GLU A 266 -8.64 18.80 -0.28
CA GLU A 266 -8.71 18.06 0.98
C GLU A 266 -9.52 16.76 0.85
N GLY A 267 -8.92 15.66 1.28
CA GLY A 267 -9.51 14.33 1.27
C GLY A 267 -9.55 13.64 -0.10
N SER A 268 -9.09 14.26 -1.18
CA SER A 268 -8.83 13.57 -2.45
C SER A 268 -7.61 12.65 -2.36
N LEU A 269 -7.45 11.69 -3.29
CA LEU A 269 -6.29 10.79 -3.31
C LEU A 269 -4.97 11.57 -3.41
N GLY A 270 -4.87 12.52 -4.34
CA GLY A 270 -3.68 13.37 -4.46
C GLY A 270 -3.44 14.22 -3.22
N GLY A 271 -4.49 14.82 -2.65
CA GLY A 271 -4.39 15.58 -1.39
C GLY A 271 -3.87 14.75 -0.21
N CYS A 272 -4.34 13.50 -0.09
CA CYS A 272 -3.87 12.53 0.91
C CYS A 272 -2.38 12.20 0.72
N ILE A 273 -1.97 11.86 -0.52
CA ILE A 273 -0.56 11.55 -0.82
C ILE A 273 0.34 12.78 -0.65
N GLN A 274 -0.12 13.98 -1.01
CA GLN A 274 0.62 15.23 -0.80
C GLN A 274 0.89 15.46 0.69
N LYS A 275 -0.11 15.26 1.57
CA LYS A 275 0.07 15.33 3.03
C LYS A 275 1.13 14.33 3.51
N ILE A 276 1.09 13.08 3.02
CA ILE A 276 2.09 12.05 3.38
C ILE A 276 3.50 12.46 2.93
N VAL A 277 3.65 12.90 1.68
CA VAL A 277 4.95 13.22 1.08
C VAL A 277 5.58 14.43 1.77
N ASP A 278 4.83 15.50 1.97
CA ASP A 278 5.37 16.78 2.44
C ASP A 278 5.47 16.88 3.96
N GLN A 279 4.51 16.29 4.69
CA GLN A 279 4.32 16.60 6.11
C GLN A 279 4.74 15.46 7.03
N TRP A 280 4.71 14.21 6.56
CA TRP A 280 5.01 13.08 7.43
C TRP A 280 6.52 12.88 7.50
N ALA A 281 7.06 12.71 8.71
CA ALA A 281 8.46 12.33 8.89
C ALA A 281 8.70 10.89 8.42
N GLY A 282 9.97 10.52 8.22
CA GLY A 282 10.35 9.17 7.78
C GLY A 282 10.37 9.00 6.26
N LYS A 283 10.89 7.85 5.83
CA LYS A 283 11.03 7.50 4.41
C LYS A 283 9.80 6.81 3.88
N LYS A 284 9.47 7.06 2.61
CA LYS A 284 8.22 6.57 2.02
C LYS A 284 8.49 5.56 0.91
N LEU A 285 7.78 4.45 0.94
CA LEU A 285 7.65 3.53 -0.18
C LEU A 285 6.22 3.62 -0.69
N LEU A 286 6.04 4.11 -1.93
CA LEU A 286 4.74 4.12 -2.59
C LEU A 286 4.64 2.90 -3.49
N LEU A 287 3.61 2.09 -3.28
CA LEU A 287 3.28 0.92 -4.10
C LEU A 287 2.01 1.20 -4.90
N GLY A 288 1.76 0.42 -5.95
CA GLY A 288 0.46 0.42 -6.63
C GLY A 288 -0.59 -0.34 -5.83
N GLY A 289 -1.39 -1.14 -6.52
CA GLY A 289 -2.52 -1.86 -5.95
C GLY A 289 -3.54 -2.29 -7.00
N GLY A 290 -4.79 -2.44 -6.58
CA GLY A 290 -5.95 -2.55 -7.46
C GLY A 290 -6.16 -1.27 -8.29
N GLY A 291 -6.90 -1.39 -9.39
CA GLY A 291 -7.11 -0.30 -10.35
C GLY A 291 -7.50 -0.85 -11.71
N TYR A 292 -8.80 -1.08 -11.91
CA TYR A 292 -9.32 -1.86 -13.03
C TYR A 292 -9.80 -0.98 -14.20
N ASN A 293 -9.87 0.34 -13.99
CA ASN A 293 -9.87 1.31 -15.08
C ASN A 293 -8.42 1.72 -15.42
N SER A 294 -7.79 1.03 -16.39
CA SER A 294 -6.36 1.23 -16.69
C SER A 294 -5.98 2.69 -17.05
N PRO A 295 -6.78 3.46 -17.83
CA PRO A 295 -6.52 4.89 -18.05
C PRO A 295 -6.53 5.71 -16.75
N ASN A 296 -7.49 5.48 -15.86
CA ASN A 296 -7.56 6.19 -14.57
C ASN A 296 -6.43 5.77 -13.62
N ALA A 297 -6.02 4.51 -13.63
CA ALA A 297 -4.85 4.06 -12.88
C ALA A 297 -3.56 4.76 -13.38
N ALA A 298 -3.39 4.84 -14.71
CA ALA A 298 -2.27 5.55 -15.31
C ALA A 298 -2.27 7.06 -14.97
N ARG A 299 -3.44 7.71 -15.03
CA ARG A 299 -3.62 9.11 -14.58
C ARG A 299 -3.19 9.28 -13.14
N ALA A 300 -3.71 8.44 -12.26
CA ALA A 300 -3.48 8.53 -10.84
C ALA A 300 -2.00 8.36 -10.50
N TRP A 301 -1.37 7.27 -10.92
CA TRP A 301 0.03 7.02 -10.61
C TRP A 301 0.99 8.01 -11.26
N ALA A 302 0.66 8.57 -12.43
CA ALA A 302 1.41 9.69 -13.02
C ALA A 302 1.31 10.96 -12.14
N TYR A 303 0.11 11.31 -11.68
CA TYR A 303 -0.10 12.44 -10.78
C TYR A 303 0.61 12.26 -9.44
N LEU A 304 0.47 11.09 -8.80
CA LEU A 304 1.16 10.76 -7.54
C LEU A 304 2.68 10.77 -7.68
N THR A 305 3.20 10.38 -8.85
CA THR A 305 4.63 10.53 -9.16
C THR A 305 5.03 12.01 -9.17
N SER A 306 4.24 12.88 -9.78
CA SER A 306 4.52 14.32 -9.82
C SER A 306 4.55 14.95 -8.41
N ILE A 307 3.60 14.57 -7.56
CA ILE A 307 3.55 14.95 -6.14
C ILE A 307 4.84 14.54 -5.44
N SER A 308 5.27 13.30 -5.64
CA SER A 308 6.49 12.74 -5.03
C SER A 308 7.79 13.44 -5.47
N THR A 309 7.79 14.12 -6.61
CA THR A 309 8.94 14.93 -7.06
C THR A 309 8.91 16.38 -6.54
N GLY A 310 7.90 16.75 -5.75
CA GLY A 310 7.69 18.10 -5.25
C GLY A 310 7.36 19.12 -6.35
N ASN A 311 6.82 18.66 -7.49
CA ASN A 311 6.29 19.50 -8.56
C ASN A 311 4.99 18.85 -9.10
N PRO A 312 3.87 18.94 -8.36
CA PRO A 312 2.59 18.41 -8.83
C PRO A 312 2.22 19.05 -10.17
N ILE A 313 1.93 18.22 -11.17
CA ILE A 313 1.46 18.70 -12.48
C ILE A 313 -0.02 19.07 -12.40
N SER A 314 -0.50 19.95 -13.27
CA SER A 314 -1.91 20.33 -13.28
C SER A 314 -2.80 19.13 -13.64
N LEU A 315 -3.96 18.99 -13.02
CA LEU A 315 -4.96 17.98 -13.38
C LEU A 315 -5.56 18.23 -14.78
N GLU A 316 -5.50 19.48 -15.25
CA GLU A 316 -5.86 19.89 -16.63
C GLU A 316 -4.75 19.59 -17.65
N THR A 317 -3.63 18.97 -17.24
CA THR A 317 -2.55 18.60 -18.16
C THR A 317 -3.09 17.62 -19.20
N GLU A 318 -2.93 17.97 -20.47
CA GLU A 318 -3.27 17.09 -21.59
C GLU A 318 -2.41 15.82 -21.57
N ILE A 319 -3.04 14.67 -21.83
CA ILE A 319 -2.34 13.40 -21.96
C ILE A 319 -1.45 13.47 -23.22
N PRO A 320 -0.13 13.22 -23.11
CA PRO A 320 0.74 13.20 -24.28
C PRO A 320 0.32 12.12 -25.28
N ASP A 321 0.70 12.27 -26.55
CA ASP A 321 0.42 11.24 -27.55
C ASP A 321 1.18 9.94 -27.25
N HIS A 322 0.47 8.81 -27.27
CA HIS A 322 1.01 7.46 -27.15
C HIS A 322 -0.04 6.42 -27.60
N VAL A 323 0.36 5.15 -27.69
CA VAL A 323 -0.51 4.05 -28.18
C VAL A 323 -1.86 3.91 -27.47
N GLY A 324 -1.91 4.28 -26.18
CA GLY A 324 -3.10 4.21 -25.35
C GLY A 324 -3.91 5.50 -25.31
N PHE A 325 -3.47 6.58 -25.96
CA PHE A 325 -4.12 7.90 -25.93
C PHE A 325 -5.64 7.85 -26.19
N PRO A 326 -6.17 7.06 -27.15
CA PRO A 326 -7.62 6.98 -27.37
C PRO A 326 -8.44 6.50 -26.15
N LEU A 327 -7.81 5.77 -25.21
CA LEU A 327 -8.48 5.27 -24.00
C LEU A 327 -8.73 6.38 -22.95
N TYR A 328 -8.13 7.56 -23.11
CA TYR A 328 -8.25 8.68 -22.17
C TYR A 328 -9.43 9.61 -22.49
N GLY A 329 -10.25 9.27 -23.49
CA GLY A 329 -11.49 10.00 -23.75
C GLY A 329 -12.47 9.98 -22.57
N PRO A 330 -13.39 10.95 -22.49
CA PRO A 330 -13.55 12.07 -23.42
C PRO A 330 -12.68 13.29 -23.08
N SER A 331 -12.08 13.37 -21.89
CA SER A 331 -11.38 14.57 -21.45
C SER A 331 -9.98 14.72 -22.06
N PHE A 332 -9.28 13.59 -22.26
CA PHE A 332 -7.85 13.58 -22.64
C PHE A 332 -6.96 14.40 -21.69
N THR A 333 -7.40 14.61 -20.45
CA THR A 333 -6.65 15.26 -19.37
C THR A 333 -6.26 14.26 -18.28
N LEU A 334 -5.39 14.69 -17.36
CA LEU A 334 -4.91 13.91 -16.23
C LEU A 334 -5.98 13.66 -15.16
N ASP A 335 -6.99 14.51 -15.04
CA ASP A 335 -7.93 14.43 -13.92
C ASP A 335 -8.80 13.16 -13.93
N VAL A 336 -9.20 12.76 -12.71
CA VAL A 336 -10.27 11.78 -12.46
C VAL A 336 -11.23 12.42 -11.45
N PRO A 337 -12.25 13.14 -11.94
CA PRO A 337 -13.20 13.82 -11.06
C PRO A 337 -14.11 12.81 -10.36
N ALA A 338 -14.67 13.21 -9.22
CA ALA A 338 -15.72 12.44 -8.58
C ALA A 338 -16.95 12.33 -9.49
N GLY A 339 -17.66 11.21 -9.41
CA GLY A 339 -18.96 11.00 -10.06
C GLY A 339 -20.12 11.47 -9.18
N ASN A 340 -21.34 11.05 -9.55
CA ASN A 340 -22.59 11.45 -8.88
C ASN A 340 -23.13 10.38 -7.91
N MET A 341 -22.29 9.45 -7.44
CA MET A 341 -22.69 8.40 -6.51
C MET A 341 -23.02 9.00 -5.14
N THR A 342 -24.12 8.55 -4.53
CA THR A 342 -24.52 8.95 -3.18
C THR A 342 -23.54 8.39 -2.15
N ASP A 343 -23.06 9.26 -1.27
CA ASP A 343 -22.21 8.86 -0.14
C ASP A 343 -23.07 8.33 1.02
N HIS A 344 -22.90 7.05 1.35
CA HIS A 344 -23.62 6.38 2.44
C HIS A 344 -22.90 6.47 3.79
N ASN A 345 -21.76 7.17 3.86
CA ASN A 345 -21.01 7.41 5.09
C ASN A 345 -21.60 8.60 5.85
N THR A 346 -22.70 8.35 6.56
CA THR A 346 -23.42 9.39 7.30
C THR A 346 -22.54 10.03 8.39
N GLU A 347 -22.89 11.26 8.81
CA GLU A 347 -22.20 11.93 9.91
C GLU A 347 -22.24 11.11 11.21
N GLU A 348 -23.37 10.44 11.47
CA GLU A 348 -23.54 9.55 12.62
C GLU A 348 -22.54 8.39 12.56
N TYR A 349 -22.42 7.74 11.40
CA TYR A 349 -21.47 6.66 11.20
C TYR A 349 -20.03 7.14 11.39
N LEU A 350 -19.62 8.23 10.72
CA LEU A 350 -18.26 8.77 10.81
C LEU A 350 -17.92 9.27 12.23
N THR A 351 -18.92 9.74 12.97
CA THR A 351 -18.77 10.06 14.40
C THR A 351 -18.51 8.79 15.22
N SER A 352 -19.20 7.69 14.95
CA SER A 352 -18.95 6.40 15.63
C SER A 352 -17.54 5.86 15.33
N VAL A 353 -17.06 5.99 14.09
CA VAL A 353 -15.70 5.63 13.68
C VAL A 353 -14.68 6.45 14.49
N LYS A 354 -14.88 7.76 14.59
CA LYS A 354 -14.03 8.65 15.38
C LYS A 354 -13.99 8.26 16.86
N GLN A 355 -15.13 7.97 17.47
CA GLN A 355 -15.22 7.55 18.87
C GLN A 355 -14.50 6.21 19.12
N CYS A 356 -14.63 5.25 18.19
CA CYS A 356 -13.85 4.01 18.24
C CYS A 356 -12.34 4.33 18.22
N PHE A 357 -11.89 5.17 17.29
CA PHE A 357 -10.48 5.49 17.14
C PHE A 357 -9.89 6.30 18.30
N ASP A 358 -10.71 7.06 19.05
CA ASP A 358 -10.27 7.66 20.31
C ASP A 358 -9.82 6.58 21.32
N ASN A 359 -10.54 5.47 21.43
CA ASN A 359 -10.18 4.34 22.30
C ASN A 359 -9.01 3.51 21.73
N VAL A 360 -8.95 3.34 20.41
CA VAL A 360 -7.82 2.68 19.73
C VAL A 360 -6.53 3.43 20.02
N ILE A 361 -6.53 4.76 19.92
CA ILE A 361 -5.33 5.58 20.15
C ILE A 361 -4.84 5.45 21.60
N ILE A 362 -5.74 5.45 22.58
CA ILE A 362 -5.36 5.21 23.99
C ILE A 362 -4.66 3.84 24.14
N SER A 363 -5.20 2.80 23.51
CA SER A 363 -4.62 1.45 23.56
C SER A 363 -3.27 1.38 22.83
N LEU A 364 -3.13 2.11 21.73
CA LEU A 364 -1.88 2.24 20.99
C LEU A 364 -0.83 2.98 21.82
N GLU A 365 -1.18 4.09 22.47
CA GLU A 365 -0.28 4.82 23.40
C GLU A 365 0.23 3.90 24.52
N GLN A 366 -0.65 3.10 25.12
CA GLN A 366 -0.29 2.10 26.12
C GLN A 366 0.68 1.05 25.57
N ARG A 367 0.44 0.54 24.35
CA ARG A 367 1.33 -0.42 23.68
C ARG A 367 2.70 0.18 23.38
N MET A 368 2.75 1.44 22.95
CA MET A 368 3.99 2.15 22.63
C MET A 368 4.82 2.49 23.89
N THR A 369 4.16 2.80 25.00
CA THR A 369 4.82 3.16 26.27
C THR A 369 5.31 1.94 27.04
N ALA A 370 4.62 0.80 27.00
CA ALA A 370 5.02 -0.45 27.66
C ALA A 370 6.29 -1.09 27.07
N SER A 371 6.80 -0.56 25.97
CA SER A 371 7.97 -1.07 25.22
C SER A 371 9.27 -0.30 25.51
N HIS A 372 9.20 0.69 26.40
CA HIS A 372 10.32 1.42 26.99
C HIS A 372 10.53 0.97 28.43
#